data_AF-A0AAJ2H4A7-F1
#
_entry.id   AF-A0AAJ2H4A7-F1
#
_cell.length_a   1.000
_cell.length_b   1.000
_cell.length_c   1.000
_cell.angle_alpha   90.00
_cell.angle_beta   90.00
_cell.angle_gamma   90.00
#
_symmetry.space_group_name_H-M   'P 1'
#
loop_
_entity.id
_entity.type
_entity.pdbx_description
1 polymer ?
#
loop_
_entity_poly.entity_id
_entity_poly.type
_entity_poly.pdbx_seq_one_letter_code
_entity_poly.pdbx_strand_id
1 'polypeptide(L)' 'HSPIVAAIEVKRRGAVRRAKLYYLRDRSGKSARIREKLPARKTVAAK' A
#
# COMPACT_ATOMS: atom_id res chain seq x y z
N HIS A 1 4.22 3.86 -20.86
CA HIS A 1 5.61 3.76 -20.36
C HIS A 1 6.29 5.09 -20.69
N SER A 2 6.89 5.76 -19.71
CA SER A 2 7.49 7.09 -19.90
C SER A 2 9.02 6.98 -19.85
N PRO A 3 9.75 7.59 -20.80
CA PRO A 3 11.22 7.52 -20.85
C PRO A 3 11.92 8.31 -19.74
N ILE A 4 11.19 9.18 -19.02
CA ILE A 4 11.76 10.02 -17.95
C ILE A 4 11.97 9.22 -16.65
N VAL A 5 11.24 8.12 -16.46
CA VAL A 5 11.29 7.32 -15.22
C VAL A 5 12.28 6.16 -15.38
N ALA A 6 13.36 6.18 -14.60
CA ALA A 6 14.41 5.16 -14.65
C ALA A 6 14.01 3.82 -14.00
N ALA A 7 13.54 3.84 -12.75
CA ALA A 7 13.17 2.64 -11.99
C ALA A 7 12.10 2.94 -10.92
N ILE A 8 11.37 1.91 -10.50
CA ILE A 8 10.35 2.00 -9.44
C ILE A 8 10.62 0.90 -8.41
N GLU A 9 10.86 1.29 -7.15
CA GLU A 9 11.07 0.38 -6.04
C GLU A 9 9.93 0.48 -5.02
N VAL A 10 9.48 -0.67 -4.50
CA VAL A 10 8.39 -0.73 -3.53
C VAL A 10 8.95 -0.60 -2.12
N LYS A 11 8.74 0.56 -1.49
CA LYS A 11 9.16 0.78 -0.09
C LYS A 11 8.30 0.02 0.92
N ARG A 12 6.97 0.13 0.81
CA ARG A 12 5.99 -0.48 1.73
C ARG A 12 4.70 -0.82 0.99
N ARG A 13 3.96 -1.81 1.48
CA ARG A 13 2.65 -2.21 0.92
C ARG A 13 1.53 -1.70 1.81
N GLY A 14 0.64 -0.87 1.29
CA GLY A 14 -0.54 -0.39 2.03
C GLY A 14 -1.71 -1.37 1.97
N ALA A 15 -2.51 -1.42 3.04
CA ALA A 15 -3.78 -2.14 3.07
C ALA A 15 -4.92 -1.20 2.63
N VAL A 16 -5.40 -1.37 1.40
CA VAL A 16 -6.51 -0.58 0.83
C VAL A 16 -7.59 -1.50 0.26
N ARG A 17 -8.85 -1.04 0.29
CA ARG A 17 -10.00 -1.80 -0.23
C ARG A 17 -10.39 -1.40 -1.66
N ARG A 18 -10.10 -0.16 -2.06
CA ARG A 18 -10.43 0.39 -3.38
C ARG A 18 -9.19 0.41 -4.26
N ALA A 19 -9.32 0.06 -5.55
CA ALA A 19 -8.22 0.14 -6.51
C ALA A 19 -7.81 1.59 -6.82
N LYS A 20 -8.79 2.49 -6.91
CA LYS A 20 -8.58 3.94 -7.09
C LYS A 20 -8.72 4.65 -5.75
N LEU A 21 -7.67 5.40 -5.36
CA LEU A 21 -7.58 6.08 -4.06
C LEU A 21 -7.93 7.57 -4.12
N TYR A 22 -8.86 7.97 -5.01
CA TYR A 22 -9.23 9.39 -5.16
C TYR A 22 -9.78 10.01 -3.88
N TYR A 23 -10.36 9.19 -3.01
CA TYR A 23 -10.81 9.62 -1.69
C TYR A 23 -9.71 10.19 -0.79
N LEU A 24 -8.44 9.98 -1.12
CA LEU A 24 -7.31 10.56 -0.41
C LEU A 24 -7.05 12.01 -0.81
N ARG A 25 -7.58 12.47 -1.96
CA ARG A 25 -7.40 13.85 -2.42
C ARG A 25 -8.08 14.86 -1.49
N ASP A 26 -9.25 14.47 -0.96
CA ASP A 26 -10.04 15.34 -0.08
C ASP A 26 -9.72 15.13 1.41
N ARG A 27 -8.84 14.18 1.74
CA ARG A 27 -8.48 13.85 3.13
C ARG A 27 -7.12 14.41 3.49
N SER A 28 -7.01 14.91 4.72
CA SER A 28 -5.75 15.44 5.25
C SER A 28 -5.44 14.90 6.65
N GLY A 29 -4.19 15.04 7.05
CA GLY A 29 -3.69 14.66 8.37
C GLY A 29 -3.82 13.17 8.66
N LYS A 30 -4.32 12.83 9.86
CA LYS A 30 -4.45 11.44 10.32
C LYS A 30 -5.40 10.61 9.44
N SER A 31 -6.41 11.25 8.84
CA SER A 31 -7.44 10.56 8.05
C SER A 31 -6.97 10.06 6.69
N ALA A 32 -5.89 10.65 6.16
CA ALA A 32 -5.28 10.25 4.89
C ALA A 32 -4.24 9.12 5.04
N ARG A 33 -3.86 8.77 6.27
CA ARG A 33 -2.82 7.77 6.52
C ARG A 33 -3.33 6.36 6.18
N ILE A 34 -2.64 5.70 5.25
CA ILE A 34 -2.88 4.30 4.90
C ILE A 34 -2.08 3.41 5.85
N ARG A 35 -2.74 2.40 6.42
CA ARG A 35 -2.06 1.39 7.26
C ARG A 35 -1.25 0.44 6.39
N GLU A 36 -0.12 -0.01 6.92
CA GLU A 36 0.70 -1.01 6.25
C GLU A 36 0.01 -2.38 6.25
N LYS A 37 0.16 -3.11 5.14
CA LYS A 37 -0.29 -4.49 5.00
C LYS A 37 0.73 -5.38 5.70
N LEU A 38 0.52 -5.59 7.00
CA LEU A 38 1.29 -6.56 7.75
C LEU A 38 1.05 -7.96 7.16
N PRO A 39 2.12 -8.75 6.92
CA PRO A 39 1.94 -10.14 6.54
C PRO A 39 1.21 -10.85 7.68
N ALA A 40 0.11 -11.52 7.36
CA ALA A 40 -0.51 -12.44 8.31
C ALA A 40 0.55 -13.47 8.72
N ARG A 41 0.69 -13.69 10.03
CA ARG A 41 1.60 -14.67 10.61
C ARG A 41 1.39 -15.99 9.86
N LYS A 42 2.39 -16.43 9.08
CA LYS A 42 2.33 -17.73 8.41
C LYS A 42 2.19 -18.78 9.51
N THR A 43 1.04 -19.42 9.61
CA THR A 43 0.89 -20.62 10.42
C THR A 43 1.82 -21.65 9.78
N VAL A 44 2.93 -21.92 10.45
CA VAL A 44 3.81 -23.02 10.06
C VAL A 44 2.96 -24.26 10.26
N ALA A 45 2.46 -24.83 9.17
CA ALA A 45 1.72 -26.07 9.23
C ALA A 45 2.71 -27.12 9.74
N ALA A 46 2.50 -27.57 10.97
CA ALA A 46 3.24 -28.68 11.53
C ALA A 46 2.91 -29.92 10.69
N LYS A 47 3.92 -30.47 10.03
CA LYS A 47 3.99 -31.87 9.67
C LYS A 47 5.44 -32.32 9.73
#